data_AF-A0A1I5MPZ7-F1
#
_entry.id   AF-A0A1I5MPZ7-F1
#
_cell.length_a   1.000
_cell.length_b   1.000
_cell.length_c   1.000
_cell.angle_alpha   90.00
_cell.angle_beta   90.00
_cell.angle_gamma   90.00
#
_symmetry.space_group_name_H-M   'P 1'
#
loop_
_entity.id
_entity.type
_entity.pdbx_description
1 polymer ?
#
loop_
_entity_poly.entity_id
_entity_poly.type
_entity_poly.pdbx_seq_one_letter_code
_entity_poly.pdbx_strand_id
1 'polypeptide(L)'
;MSQSSPLYRDYHSDRNGARDAAPRAVPTGKPTPGYGTVFVQRYSDGTWVASWQEHYPAPRRDGAVAGVEDYEGTEKEVLAWARSRPAARFLIFSPHDDDYIPLTT
;
A
#
# COMPACT_ATOMS: atom_id res chain seq x y z
N MET A 1 27.65 11.33 13.97
CA MET A 1 26.75 10.31 14.57
C MET A 1 25.35 10.87 14.55
N SER A 2 24.43 10.09 13.99
CA SER A 2 23.07 10.43 13.58
C SER A 2 22.18 10.98 14.69
N GLN A 3 21.33 11.94 14.34
CA GLN A 3 20.17 12.28 15.17
C GLN A 3 19.05 11.28 14.92
N SER A 4 18.57 10.73 16.03
CA SER A 4 17.56 9.71 16.16
C SER A 4 16.15 10.28 15.95
N SER A 5 15.30 9.48 15.29
CA SER A 5 13.88 9.73 15.03
C SER A 5 13.09 10.13 16.29
N PRO A 6 12.09 11.03 16.20
CA PRO A 6 11.23 11.31 17.33
C PRO A 6 10.32 10.12 17.63
N LEU A 7 10.28 9.83 18.92
CA LEU A 7 9.62 8.72 19.58
C LEU A 7 8.10 8.77 19.41
N TYR A 8 7.56 7.60 19.06
CA TYR A 8 6.21 7.13 19.29
C TYR A 8 5.75 7.54 20.71
N ARG A 9 4.89 8.56 20.82
CA ARG A 9 4.44 9.10 22.10
C ARG A 9 2.93 8.87 22.28
N ASP A 10 2.65 8.16 23.36
CA ASP A 10 1.42 8.14 24.15
C ASP A 10 0.22 7.33 23.62
N TYR A 11 0.27 6.01 23.82
CA TYR A 11 -0.91 5.14 23.89
C TYR A 11 -0.92 4.27 25.15
N HIS A 12 -0.72 4.87 26.32
CA HIS A 12 -1.13 4.32 27.62
C HIS A 12 -1.32 5.55 28.54
N SER A 13 -2.45 5.86 29.14
CA SER A 13 -3.27 4.98 29.97
C SER A 13 -4.59 5.70 30.27
N ASP A 14 -5.72 5.09 29.95
CA ASP A 14 -6.94 5.29 30.73
C ASP A 14 -7.49 3.91 31.08
N ARG A 15 -7.30 3.56 32.35
CA ARG A 15 -7.65 2.29 32.95
C ARG A 15 -8.99 2.51 33.63
N ASN A 16 -10.09 2.19 32.94
CA ASN A 16 -11.40 1.75 33.43
C ASN A 16 -12.56 2.31 32.58
N GLY A 17 -13.09 1.50 31.65
CA GLY A 17 -14.40 1.74 31.05
C GLY A 17 -14.49 1.25 29.60
N ALA A 18 -15.15 0.10 29.40
CA ALA A 18 -15.38 -0.59 28.12
C ALA A 18 -14.12 -1.18 27.45
N ARG A 19 -14.22 -2.44 27.01
CA ARG A 19 -13.28 -3.00 26.02
C ARG A 19 -13.55 -2.24 24.73
N ASP A 20 -12.83 -1.15 24.49
CA ASP A 20 -12.90 -0.41 23.24
C ASP A 20 -12.67 -1.40 22.10
N ALA A 21 -13.75 -1.64 21.35
CA ALA A 21 -13.66 -2.41 20.13
C ALA A 21 -12.64 -1.72 19.23
N ALA A 22 -11.69 -2.49 18.67
CA ALA A 22 -10.81 -1.97 17.64
C ALA A 22 -11.65 -1.22 16.59
N PRO A 23 -11.20 -0.05 16.12
CA PRO A 23 -11.96 0.72 15.13
C PRO A 23 -12.29 -0.19 13.95
N ARG A 24 -13.55 -0.13 13.50
CA ARG A 24 -14.02 -1.00 12.42
C ARG A 24 -13.16 -0.76 11.18
N ALA A 25 -12.55 -1.82 10.66
CA ALA A 25 -11.80 -1.74 9.41
C ALA A 25 -12.71 -1.22 8.29
N VAL A 26 -12.25 -0.20 7.56
CA VAL A 26 -12.96 0.33 6.39
C VAL A 26 -12.78 -0.66 5.24
N PRO A 27 -13.85 -1.10 4.57
CA PRO A 27 -13.72 -1.99 3.42
C PRO A 27 -12.85 -1.40 2.32
N THR A 28 -12.05 -2.24 1.66
CA THR A 28 -11.37 -1.90 0.40
C THR A 28 -12.13 -2.53 -0.77
N GLY A 29 -12.20 -1.80 -1.88
CA GLY A 29 -12.78 -2.28 -3.14
C GLY A 29 -11.70 -2.61 -4.17
N LYS A 30 -12.12 -2.76 -5.43
CA LYS A 30 -11.19 -2.90 -6.57
C LYS A 30 -10.81 -1.54 -7.18
N PRO A 31 -9.52 -1.29 -7.46
CA PRO A 31 -9.09 -0.13 -8.23
C PRO A 31 -9.80 -0.03 -9.59
N THR A 32 -9.96 1.20 -10.07
CA THR A 32 -10.64 1.58 -11.30
C THR A 32 -9.63 1.63 -12.44
N PRO A 33 -9.89 0.99 -13.59
CA PRO A 33 -9.07 1.16 -14.78
C PRO A 33 -8.86 2.64 -15.15
N GLY A 34 -7.62 3.01 -15.43
CA GLY A 34 -7.17 4.38 -15.69
C GLY A 34 -6.84 5.20 -14.44
N TYR A 35 -7.02 4.64 -13.24
CA TYR A 35 -6.77 5.31 -11.96
C TYR A 35 -5.77 4.54 -11.09
N GLY A 36 -5.38 5.15 -9.97
CA GLY A 36 -4.50 4.55 -8.99
C GLY A 36 -3.05 4.41 -9.48
N THR A 37 -2.22 3.91 -8.57
CA THR A 37 -0.79 3.68 -8.79
C THR A 37 -0.46 2.24 -8.46
N VAL A 38 0.27 1.58 -9.36
CA VAL A 38 0.89 0.28 -9.07
C VAL A 38 2.25 0.55 -8.43
N PHE A 39 2.46 -0.02 -7.25
CA PHE A 39 3.73 -0.04 -6.55
C PHE A 39 4.31 -1.45 -6.62
N VAL A 40 5.60 -1.56 -6.90
CA VAL A 40 6.37 -2.79 -6.88
C VAL A 40 7.50 -2.63 -5.88
N GLN A 41 7.75 -3.65 -5.06
CA GLN A 41 8.91 -3.66 -4.17
C GLN A 41 9.39 -5.08 -3.93
N ARG A 42 10.65 -5.16 -3.51
CA ARG A 42 11.27 -6.37 -3.00
C ARG A 42 11.56 -6.20 -1.52
N TYR A 43 11.05 -7.09 -0.69
CA TYR A 43 11.36 -7.13 0.73
C TYR A 43 12.78 -7.68 0.99
N SER A 44 13.29 -7.44 2.20
CA SER A 44 14.63 -7.86 2.60
C SER A 44 14.82 -9.38 2.64
N ASP A 45 13.72 -10.13 2.79
CA ASP A 45 13.69 -11.60 2.72
C ASP A 45 13.75 -12.14 1.28
N GLY A 46 13.73 -11.24 0.29
CA GLY A 46 13.76 -11.58 -1.13
C GLY A 46 12.39 -11.69 -1.79
N THR A 47 11.30 -11.61 -1.03
CA THR A 47 9.92 -11.66 -1.52
C THR A 47 9.61 -10.45 -2.39
N TRP A 48 8.99 -10.68 -3.55
CA TRP A 48 8.50 -9.61 -4.42
C TRP A 48 7.01 -9.43 -4.25
N VAL A 49 6.59 -8.18 -4.16
CA VAL A 49 5.17 -7.81 -4.06
C VAL A 49 4.86 -6.65 -4.97
N ALA A 50 3.62 -6.61 -5.45
CA ALA A 50 3.03 -5.46 -6.07
C ALA A 50 1.65 -5.16 -5.50
N SER A 51 1.29 -3.87 -5.46
CA SER A 51 0.01 -3.39 -4.96
C SER A 51 -0.50 -2.29 -5.88
N TRP A 52 -1.72 -2.45 -6.41
CA TRP A 52 -2.42 -1.41 -7.15
C TRP A 52 -3.36 -0.69 -6.20
N GLN A 53 -3.08 0.57 -5.92
CA GLN A 53 -3.80 1.36 -4.91
C GLN A 53 -4.47 2.58 -5.55
N GLU A 54 -5.73 2.81 -5.19
CA GLU A 54 -6.50 3.98 -5.57
C GLU A 54 -7.22 4.55 -4.34
N HIS A 55 -7.16 5.86 -4.14
CA HIS A 55 -8.08 6.55 -3.24
C HIS A 55 -9.30 7.01 -4.04
N TYR A 56 -10.50 6.56 -3.66
CA TYR A 56 -11.71 6.96 -4.38
C TYR A 56 -12.10 8.40 -4.02
N PRO A 57 -12.63 9.20 -4.97
CA PRO A 57 -13.06 10.56 -4.68
C PRO A 57 -14.29 10.63 -3.75
N ALA A 58 -15.06 9.54 -3.67
CA ALA A 58 -16.17 9.37 -2.74
C ALA A 58 -16.32 7.89 -2.37
N PRO A 59 -16.90 7.57 -1.20
CA PRO A 59 -17.20 6.19 -0.83
C PRO A 59 -18.10 5.52 -1.88
N ARG A 60 -17.80 4.27 -2.22
CA ARG A 60 -18.63 3.43 -3.09
C ARG A 60 -19.86 2.89 -2.34
N ARG A 61 -20.76 2.21 -3.06
CA ARG A 61 -22.02 1.66 -2.51
C ARG A 61 -21.81 0.67 -1.36
N ASP A 62 -20.67 -0.02 -1.34
CA ASP A 62 -20.25 -0.94 -0.29
C ASP A 62 -19.54 -0.23 0.89
N GLY A 63 -19.46 1.10 0.84
CA GLY A 63 -18.75 1.92 1.83
C GLY A 63 -17.24 1.95 1.64
N ALA A 64 -16.69 1.32 0.59
CA ALA A 64 -15.26 1.35 0.32
C ALA A 64 -14.81 2.76 -0.07
N VAL A 65 -13.73 3.22 0.55
CA VAL A 65 -13.13 4.55 0.29
C VAL A 65 -11.84 4.46 -0.53
N ALA A 66 -11.33 3.25 -0.73
CA ALA A 66 -10.12 2.97 -1.49
C ALA A 66 -10.23 1.65 -2.24
N GLY A 67 -9.44 1.51 -3.29
CA GLY A 67 -9.22 0.27 -4.03
C GLY A 67 -7.83 -0.25 -3.77
N VAL A 68 -7.73 -1.56 -3.48
CA VAL A 68 -6.45 -2.25 -3.32
C VAL A 68 -6.53 -3.61 -4.02
N GLU A 69 -5.57 -3.91 -4.87
CA GLU A 69 -5.34 -5.25 -5.41
C GLU A 69 -3.85 -5.59 -5.22
N ASP A 70 -3.56 -6.69 -4.55
CA ASP A 70 -2.19 -7.11 -4.23
C ASP A 70 -1.81 -8.40 -4.96
N TYR A 71 -0.52 -8.55 -5.22
CA TYR A 71 0.06 -9.76 -5.78
C TYR A 71 1.46 -10.00 -5.22
N GLU A 72 1.72 -11.24 -4.81
CA GLU A 72 3.01 -11.71 -4.32
C GLU A 72 3.47 -12.89 -5.17
N GLY A 73 4.77 -12.95 -5.47
CA GLY A 73 5.33 -14.04 -6.26
C GLY A 73 6.80 -13.84 -6.59
N THR A 74 7.26 -14.45 -7.67
CA THR A 74 8.60 -14.19 -8.20
C THR A 74 8.70 -12.80 -8.82
N GLU A 75 9.91 -12.26 -8.96
CA GLU A 75 10.16 -10.98 -9.67
C GLU A 75 9.45 -10.93 -11.03
N LYS A 76 9.60 -12.00 -11.83
CA LYS A 76 9.01 -12.09 -13.16
C LYS A 76 7.48 -12.02 -13.11
N GLU A 77 6.86 -12.76 -12.20
CA GLU A 77 5.41 -12.82 -12.07
C GLU A 77 4.85 -11.49 -11.57
N VAL A 78 5.49 -10.89 -10.56
CA VAL A 78 5.10 -9.60 -9.99
C VAL A 78 5.21 -8.49 -11.01
N LEU A 79 6.31 -8.43 -11.78
CA LEU A 79 6.48 -7.45 -12.84
C LEU A 79 5.48 -7.67 -13.99
N ALA A 80 5.16 -8.92 -14.33
CA ALA A 80 4.14 -9.22 -15.34
C ALA A 80 2.74 -8.81 -14.85
N TRP A 81 2.41 -9.12 -13.60
CA TRP A 81 1.16 -8.70 -12.97
C TRP A 81 1.04 -7.18 -12.93
N ALA A 82 2.08 -6.48 -12.49
CA ALA A 82 2.13 -5.04 -12.38
C ALA A 82 1.85 -4.37 -13.73
N ARG A 83 2.57 -4.79 -14.78
CA ARG A 83 2.40 -4.27 -16.15
C ARG A 83 1.03 -4.60 -16.76
N SER A 84 0.35 -5.64 -16.28
CA SER A 84 -0.99 -6.01 -16.77
C SER A 84 -2.11 -5.12 -16.23
N ARG A 85 -1.87 -4.38 -15.15
CA ARG A 85 -2.90 -3.53 -14.55
C ARG A 85 -3.13 -2.27 -15.40
N PRO A 86 -4.38 -1.87 -15.66
CA PRO A 86 -4.68 -0.60 -16.31
C PRO A 86 -4.60 0.55 -15.31
N ALA A 87 -3.43 0.78 -14.69
CA ALA A 87 -3.21 1.84 -13.72
C ALA A 87 -2.75 3.15 -14.37
N ALA A 88 -2.90 4.27 -13.67
CA ALA A 88 -2.43 5.57 -14.16
C ALA A 88 -0.90 5.74 -14.06
N ARG A 89 -0.27 5.08 -13.08
CA ARG A 89 1.16 5.18 -12.77
C ARG A 89 1.70 3.83 -12.33
N PHE A 90 2.98 3.59 -12.62
CA PHE A 90 3.71 2.40 -12.22
C PHE A 90 5.02 2.83 -11.58
N LEU A 91 5.26 2.39 -10.35
CA LEU A 91 6.42 2.74 -9.55
C LEU A 91 7.08 1.48 -8.98
N ILE A 92 8.39 1.52 -8.85
CA ILE A 92 9.20 0.48 -8.20
C ILE A 92 10.09 1.11 -7.14
N PHE A 93 10.18 0.48 -5.97
CA PHE A 93 11.07 0.95 -4.92
C PHE A 93 12.54 0.73 -5.33
N SER A 94 13.33 1.79 -5.27
CA SER A 94 14.78 1.78 -5.50
C SER A 94 15.51 1.85 -4.16
N PRO A 95 16.17 0.77 -3.71
CA PRO A 95 16.97 0.82 -2.48
C PRO A 95 18.15 1.79 -2.56
N HIS A 96 18.60 2.14 -3.76
CA HIS A 96 19.69 3.10 -3.97
C HIS A 96 19.21 4.53 -3.68
N ASP A 97 18.01 4.88 -4.15
CA ASP A 97 17.44 6.23 -4.03
C ASP A 97 16.59 6.38 -2.76
N ASP A 98 16.31 5.27 -2.06
CA ASP A 98 15.39 5.17 -0.92
C ASP A 98 13.99 5.75 -1.24
N ASP A 99 13.54 5.56 -2.48
CA ASP A 99 12.29 6.12 -3.00
C ASP A 99 11.67 5.24 -4.10
N TYR A 100 10.39 5.49 -4.38
CA TYR A 100 9.67 4.92 -5.52
C TYR A 100 9.95 5.71 -6.79
N ILE A 101 10.66 5.06 -7.72
CA ILE A 101 10.97 5.61 -9.03
C ILE A 101 10.00 5.05 -10.08
N PRO A 102 9.84 5.71 -11.24
CA PRO A 102 9.06 5.15 -12.34
C PRO A 102 9.50 3.74 -12.70
N LEU A 103 8.56 2.79 -12.73
CA LEU A 103 8.80 1.46 -13.26
C LEU A 103 8.89 1.59 -14.79
N THR A 104 10.10 1.73 -15.30
CA THR A 104 10.34 1.79 -16.74
C THR A 104 9.91 0.48 -17.38
N THR A 105 9.09 0.59 -18.43
CA THR A 105 8.51 -0.53 -19.18
C THR A 105 9.56 -1.44 -19.76
#